data_AF-A0A537JAV0-F1
#
_entry.id   AF-A0A537JAV0-F1
#
_cell.length_a   1.000
_cell.length_b   1.000
_cell.length_c   1.000
_cell.angle_alpha   90.00
_cell.angle_beta   90.00
_cell.angle_gamma   90.00
#
_symmetry.space_group_name_H-M   'P 1'
#
loop_
_entity.id
_entity.type
_entity.pdbx_description
1 polymer ?
#
loop_
_entity_poly.entity_id
_entity_poly.type
_entity_poly.pdbx_seq_one_letter_code
_entity_poly.pdbx_strand_id
1 'polypeptide(L)'
;MFYWLDVYAYNAHFRITPQLTFTSGSQKFGFNQSSNTYATLQRSGANVLYNSENVYLDNQLYFQPLALTFYLKTEYSIGKFYIQPQLILDYYFPAAEKQFLGLVSVSGGFIF
;
A
#
# COMPACT_ATOMS: atom_id res chain seq x y z
N MET A 1 -21.02 -6.41 -2.34
CA MET A 1 -21.52 -6.13 -0.98
C MET A 1 -22.77 -6.94 -0.76
N PHE A 2 -22.86 -7.66 0.35
CA PHE A 2 -24.02 -8.47 0.72
C PHE A 2 -24.70 -7.87 1.94
N TYR A 3 -26.03 -7.80 1.92
CA TYR A 3 -26.82 -7.11 2.94
C TYR A 3 -28.11 -7.88 3.18
N TRP A 4 -28.45 -8.06 4.44
CA TRP A 4 -29.65 -8.74 4.88
C TRP A 4 -30.34 -7.93 5.99
N LEU A 5 -31.67 -7.90 5.93
CA LEU A 5 -32.55 -7.26 6.89
C LEU A 5 -33.27 -8.33 7.73
N ASP A 6 -33.60 -8.00 8.97
CA ASP A 6 -34.34 -8.84 9.92
C ASP A 6 -33.70 -10.21 10.20
N VAL A 7 -32.37 -10.23 10.25
CA VAL A 7 -31.61 -11.44 10.57
C VAL A 7 -31.50 -11.57 12.10
N TYR A 8 -32.12 -12.63 12.64
CA TYR A 8 -32.19 -13.02 14.06
C TYR A 8 -33.01 -12.15 15.04
N ALA A 9 -33.34 -10.89 14.71
CA ALA A 9 -34.18 -10.02 15.55
C ALA A 9 -34.91 -8.93 14.72
N TYR A 10 -35.99 -8.35 15.28
CA TYR A 10 -36.72 -7.22 14.69
C TYR A 10 -35.84 -5.96 14.68
N ASN A 11 -35.75 -5.26 13.54
CA ASN A 11 -34.84 -4.11 13.35
C ASN A 11 -33.35 -4.46 13.51
N ALA A 12 -32.97 -5.69 13.14
CA ALA A 12 -31.57 -6.07 13.00
C ALA A 12 -31.15 -6.03 11.52
N HIS A 13 -29.93 -5.58 11.25
CA HIS A 13 -29.34 -5.67 9.92
C HIS A 13 -27.94 -6.24 9.97
N PHE A 14 -27.63 -7.03 8.95
CA PHE A 14 -26.36 -7.70 8.80
C PHE A 14 -25.77 -7.39 7.43
N ARG A 15 -24.50 -7.00 7.40
CA ARG A 15 -23.79 -6.62 6.18
C ARG A 15 -22.43 -7.29 6.14
N ILE A 16 -22.08 -7.83 4.98
CA ILE A 16 -20.74 -8.32 4.69
C ILE A 16 -20.22 -7.61 3.44
N THR A 17 -19.04 -7.03 3.58
CA THR A 17 -18.35 -6.31 2.51
C THR A 17 -16.98 -6.94 2.27
N PRO A 18 -16.90 -7.95 1.38
CA PRO A 18 -15.62 -8.43 0.91
C PRO A 18 -15.09 -7.48 -0.17
N GLN A 19 -13.80 -7.16 -0.13
CA GLN A 19 -13.10 -6.37 -1.13
C GLN A 19 -11.71 -6.96 -1.34
N LEU A 20 -11.29 -7.01 -2.60
CA LEU A 20 -9.95 -7.41 -3.00
C LEU A 20 -9.32 -6.25 -3.77
N THR A 21 -8.09 -5.89 -3.43
CA THR A 21 -7.35 -4.79 -4.06
C THR A 21 -5.99 -5.29 -4.51
N PHE A 22 -5.68 -5.10 -5.79
CA PHE A 22 -4.37 -5.40 -6.35
C PHE A 22 -3.67 -4.10 -6.69
N THR A 23 -2.50 -3.88 -6.10
CA THR A 23 -1.70 -2.67 -6.27
C THR A 23 -0.48 -3.03 -7.11
N SER A 24 -0.26 -2.29 -8.20
CA SER A 24 0.93 -2.38 -9.04
C SER A 24 1.48 -0.99 -9.36
N GLY A 25 2.77 -0.91 -9.63
CA GLY A 25 3.45 0.35 -9.93
C GLY A 25 4.66 0.14 -10.84
N SER A 26 5.08 1.19 -11.54
CA SER A 26 6.19 1.13 -12.49
C SER A 26 7.43 1.90 -12.03
N GLN A 27 7.42 2.51 -10.83
CA GLN A 27 8.42 3.51 -10.48
C GLN A 27 9.70 2.93 -9.84
N LYS A 28 10.83 3.04 -10.57
CA LYS A 28 12.20 2.68 -10.14
C LYS A 28 13.08 3.93 -10.05
N PHE A 29 12.72 4.92 -9.22
CA PHE A 29 13.55 6.13 -9.05
C PHE A 29 13.93 6.35 -7.59
N GLY A 30 15.09 5.81 -7.20
CA GLY A 30 15.89 6.31 -6.09
C GLY A 30 17.13 6.98 -6.68
N PHE A 31 17.13 8.32 -6.76
CA PHE A 31 18.31 9.06 -7.20
C PHE A 31 19.32 9.11 -6.06
N ASN A 32 20.24 8.15 -5.99
CA ASN A 32 21.45 8.28 -5.19
C ASN A 32 22.49 9.05 -6.00
N GLN A 33 22.29 10.37 -6.12
CA GLN A 33 23.30 11.25 -6.68
C GLN A 33 24.34 11.55 -5.58
N SER A 34 25.39 10.75 -5.48
CA SER A 34 26.58 11.13 -4.73
C SER A 34 27.50 11.95 -5.64
N SER A 35 27.30 13.27 -5.71
CA SER A 35 28.29 14.16 -6.33
C SER A 35 29.50 14.29 -5.40
N ASN A 36 30.56 13.54 -5.68
CA ASN A 36 31.88 13.81 -5.09
C ASN A 36 32.49 15.01 -5.83
N THR A 37 32.26 16.22 -5.32
CA THR A 37 33.00 17.40 -5.75
C THR A 37 34.42 17.30 -5.19
N TYR A 38 35.40 16.92 -6.03
CA TYR A 38 36.81 17.11 -5.70
C TYR A 38 37.12 18.61 -5.76
N ALA A 39 37.47 19.17 -4.61
CA ALA A 39 37.95 20.54 -4.49
C ALA A 39 39.14 20.77 -5.44
N THR A 40 39.07 21.87 -6.16
CA THR A 40 40.02 22.27 -7.21
C THR A 40 41.41 22.48 -6.62
N LEU A 41 42.43 21.78 -7.12
CA LEU A 41 43.82 22.18 -6.86
C LEU A 41 44.13 23.42 -7.71
N GLN A 42 44.39 24.54 -7.04
CA GLN A 42 44.95 25.73 -7.67
C GLN A 42 46.25 25.36 -8.38
N ARG A 43 46.27 25.51 -9.71
CA ARG A 43 47.40 25.36 -10.66
C ARG A 43 47.55 23.98 -11.32
N SER A 44 46.77 23.75 -12.38
CA SER A 44 47.31 23.20 -13.64
C SER A 44 46.35 23.56 -14.79
N GLY A 45 46.87 24.15 -15.87
CA GLY A 45 46.14 24.82 -16.94
C GLY A 45 45.48 23.89 -17.98
N ALA A 46 44.82 22.81 -17.56
CA ALA A 46 44.03 21.96 -18.46
C ALA A 46 42.86 21.33 -17.71
N ASN A 47 41.75 22.08 -17.56
CA ASN A 47 40.48 21.56 -17.06
C ASN A 47 39.65 21.05 -18.26
N VAL A 48 39.83 19.78 -18.64
CA VAL A 48 38.85 19.10 -19.49
C VAL A 48 38.04 18.16 -18.60
N LEU A 49 36.88 18.65 -18.17
CA LEU A 49 35.91 17.89 -17.40
C LEU A 49 35.07 17.05 -18.37
N TYR A 50 35.42 15.77 -18.57
CA TYR A 50 34.50 14.83 -19.21
C TYR A 50 33.50 14.36 -18.16
N ASN A 51 32.45 15.16 -17.93
CA ASN A 51 31.27 14.70 -17.21
C ASN A 51 30.34 13.98 -18.20
N SER A 52 30.57 12.68 -18.40
CA SER A 52 29.56 11.79 -18.97
C SER A 52 28.97 10.95 -17.86
N GLU A 53 28.22 11.57 -16.95
CA GLU A 53 27.23 10.86 -16.15
C GLU A 53 26.14 10.34 -17.10
N ASN A 54 26.33 9.12 -17.60
CA ASN A 54 25.26 8.37 -18.24
C ASN A 54 24.23 8.03 -17.16
N VAL A 55 23.23 8.88 -17.00
CA VAL A 55 21.98 8.50 -16.35
C VAL A 55 21.28 7.56 -17.32
N TYR A 56 21.48 6.27 -17.14
CA TYR A 56 20.68 5.27 -17.84
C TYR A 56 19.25 5.40 -17.33
N LEU A 57 18.42 6.10 -18.10
CA LEU A 57 16.97 5.93 -18.04
C LEU A 57 16.71 4.51 -18.56
N ASP A 58 16.71 3.55 -17.64
CA ASP A 58 16.33 2.18 -17.96
C ASP A 58 14.86 2.22 -18.40
N ASN A 59 14.66 2.29 -19.73
CA ASN A 59 13.40 2.66 -20.39
C ASN A 59 12.36 1.53 -20.36
N GLN A 60 12.55 0.55 -19.46
CA GLN A 60 11.71 -0.62 -19.26
C GLN A 60 10.89 -0.46 -17.98
N LEU A 61 9.96 0.50 -18.01
CA LEU A 61 8.95 0.72 -16.96
C LEU A 61 7.87 -0.36 -17.03
N TYR A 62 8.19 -1.59 -16.62
CA TYR A 62 7.18 -2.63 -16.47
C TYR A 62 6.39 -2.41 -15.17
N PHE A 63 5.08 -2.64 -15.22
CA PHE A 63 4.27 -2.70 -14.00
C PHE A 63 4.73 -3.87 -13.14
N GLN A 64 5.19 -3.58 -11.94
CA GLN A 64 5.53 -4.56 -10.94
C GLN A 64 4.35 -4.70 -9.96
N PRO A 65 3.92 -5.93 -9.63
CA PRO A 65 2.99 -6.12 -8.52
C PRO A 65 3.65 -5.62 -7.25
N LEU A 66 2.90 -4.85 -6.45
CA LEU A 66 3.36 -4.30 -5.17
C LEU A 66 2.67 -4.97 -3.99
N ALA A 67 1.34 -5.14 -4.06
CA ALA A 67 0.58 -5.77 -3.00
C ALA A 67 -0.76 -6.32 -3.48
N LEU A 68 -1.23 -7.36 -2.80
CA LEU A 68 -2.60 -7.86 -2.87
C LEU A 68 -3.21 -7.76 -1.47
N THR A 69 -4.26 -6.96 -1.33
CA THR A 69 -4.96 -6.77 -0.06
C THR A 69 -6.38 -7.31 -0.13
N PHE A 70 -6.73 -8.15 0.83
CA PHE A 70 -8.10 -8.58 1.08
C PHE A 70 -8.68 -7.89 2.31
N TYR A 71 -9.85 -7.29 2.15
CA TYR A 71 -10.63 -6.69 3.21
C TYR A 71 -11.93 -7.47 3.38
N LEU A 72 -12.25 -7.82 4.62
CA LEU A 72 -13.55 -8.36 5.01
C LEU A 72 -14.09 -7.51 6.16
N LYS A 73 -15.06 -6.66 5.83
CA LYS A 73 -15.79 -5.89 6.84
C LYS A 73 -17.15 -6.52 7.07
N THR A 74 -17.43 -6.92 8.31
CA THR A 74 -18.75 -7.37 8.73
C THR A 74 -19.37 -6.30 9.62
N GLU A 75 -20.69 -6.17 9.56
CA GLU A 75 -21.44 -5.26 10.40
C GLU A 75 -22.71 -5.98 10.83
N TYR A 76 -22.96 -5.93 12.13
CA TYR A 76 -24.22 -6.33 12.71
C TYR A 76 -24.73 -5.19 13.56
N SER A 77 -25.98 -4.78 13.33
CA SER A 77 -26.63 -3.77 14.15
C SER A 77 -28.00 -4.24 14.56
N ILE A 78 -28.40 -3.87 15.77
CA ILE A 78 -29.70 -4.17 16.35
C ILE A 78 -30.20 -2.92 17.09
N GLY A 79 -31.33 -2.38 16.63
CA GLY A 79 -31.86 -1.12 17.15
C GLY A 79 -30.84 0.02 17.04
N LYS A 80 -30.36 0.51 18.19
CA LYS A 80 -29.36 1.59 18.28
C LYS A 80 -27.92 1.10 18.41
N PHE A 81 -27.69 -0.19 18.65
CA PHE A 81 -26.33 -0.71 18.86
C PHE A 81 -25.76 -1.32 17.57
N TYR A 82 -24.46 -1.18 17.37
CA TYR A 82 -23.75 -1.86 16.29
C TYR A 82 -22.40 -2.43 16.74
N ILE A 83 -21.98 -3.48 16.04
CA ILE A 83 -20.64 -4.04 16.07
C ILE A 83 -20.15 -4.29 14.64
N GLN A 84 -18.88 -3.99 14.40
CA GLN A 84 -18.23 -4.03 13.10
C GLN A 84 -16.83 -4.67 13.22
N PRO A 85 -16.74 -6.02 13.15
CA PRO A 85 -15.46 -6.68 12.93
C PRO A 85 -14.92 -6.37 11.53
N GLN A 86 -13.60 -6.22 11.44
CA GLN A 86 -12.89 -6.06 10.19
C GLN A 86 -11.61 -6.91 10.19
N LEU A 87 -11.41 -7.65 9.12
CA LEU A 87 -10.19 -8.39 8.82
C LEU A 87 -9.55 -7.77 7.58
N ILE A 88 -8.25 -7.51 7.67
CA ILE A 88 -7.40 -7.02 6.59
C ILE A 88 -6.24 -7.99 6.44
N LEU A 89 -6.03 -8.51 5.24
CA LEU A 89 -4.93 -9.41 4.92
C LEU A 89 -4.15 -8.80 3.75
N ASP A 90 -2.89 -8.46 3.97
CA ASP A 90 -1.97 -7.95 2.96
C ASP A 90 -0.96 -9.02 2.55
N TYR A 91 -0.70 -9.11 1.25
CA TYR A 91 0.39 -9.87 0.68
C TYR A 91 1.25 -8.95 -0.19
N TYR A 92 2.54 -8.80 0.10
CA TYR A 92 3.46 -7.89 -0.59
C TYR A 92 4.34 -8.59 -1.63
N PHE A 93 4.58 -7.92 -2.76
CA PHE A 93 5.45 -8.37 -3.84
C PHE A 93 6.50 -7.29 -4.20
N PRO A 94 7.71 -7.67 -4.64
CA PRO A 94 8.45 -8.85 -4.23
C PRO A 94 9.00 -8.65 -2.81
N ALA A 95 8.82 -9.62 -1.92
CA ALA A 95 9.37 -9.56 -0.56
C ALA A 95 10.26 -10.78 -0.30
N ALA A 96 11.48 -10.55 0.18
CA ALA A 96 12.41 -11.62 0.52
C ALA A 96 11.95 -12.40 1.77
N GLU A 97 11.34 -11.70 2.73
CA GLU A 97 10.79 -12.26 3.96
C GLU A 97 9.59 -11.42 4.43
N LYS A 98 8.71 -11.98 5.28
CA LYS A 98 7.55 -11.30 5.90
C LYS A 98 6.55 -10.67 4.90
N GLN A 99 6.28 -11.40 3.82
CA GLN A 99 5.38 -10.98 2.74
C GLN A 99 3.89 -10.93 3.12
N PHE A 100 3.48 -11.47 4.27
CA PHE A 100 2.09 -11.53 4.70
C PHE A 100 1.87 -10.77 6.00
N LEU A 101 0.83 -9.94 6.03
CA LEU A 101 0.38 -9.20 7.22
C LEU A 101 -1.13 -9.42 7.40
N GLY A 102 -1.55 -9.68 8.63
CA GLY A 102 -2.96 -9.77 8.99
C GLY A 102 -3.28 -8.78 10.11
N LEU A 103 -4.36 -8.02 9.95
CA LEU A 103 -4.90 -7.12 10.95
C LEU A 103 -6.36 -7.47 11.20
N VAL A 104 -6.71 -7.60 12.48
CA VAL A 104 -8.09 -7.72 12.94
C VAL A 104 -8.41 -6.51 13.79
N SER A 105 -9.51 -5.83 13.48
CA SER A 105 -10.07 -4.76 14.29
C SER A 105 -11.55 -5.00 14.56
N VAL A 106 -12.02 -4.50 15.68
CA VAL A 106 -13.44 -4.57 16.05
C VAL A 106 -13.85 -3.19 16.54
N SER A 107 -14.87 -2.64 15.89
CA SER A 107 -15.49 -1.38 16.27
C SER A 107 -16.91 -1.64 16.75
N GLY A 108 -17.40 -0.85 17.70
CA GLY A 108 -18.78 -0.93 18.15
C GLY A 108 -19.23 0.37 18.79
N GLY A 109 -20.54 0.60 18.82
CA GLY A 109 -21.08 1.85 19.31
C GLY A 109 -22.60 1.93 19.33
N PHE A 110 -23.11 3.12 19.66
CA PHE A 110 -24.52 3.44 19.68
C PHE A 110 -24.85 4.56 18.67
N ILE A 111 -26.00 4.43 18.01
CA ILE A 111 -26.59 5.38 17.07
C ILE A 111 -27.72 6.11 17.82
N PHE A 112 -27.62 7.43 17.97
CA PHE A 112 -28.55 8.22 18.78
C PHE A 112 -29.70 8.82 17.97
#